data_AF-A0A822CIQ0-F1
#
_entry.id   AF-A0A822CIQ0-F1
#
_cell.length_a   1.000
_cell.length_b   1.000
_cell.length_c   1.000
_cell.angle_alpha   90.00
_cell.angle_beta   90.00
_cell.angle_gamma   90.00
#
_symmetry.space_group_name_H-M   'P 1'
#
loop_
_entity.id
_entity.type
_entity.pdbx_description
1 polymer ?
#
loop_
_entity_poly.entity_id
_entity_poly.type
_entity_poly.pdbx_seq_one_letter_code
_entity_poly.pdbx_strand_id
1 'polypeptide(L)'
;MTSLTSLINIRRGNIIIARNAQLCYANSIRWKDIIEDTKAQVILRQNRDNCAFCPTCPSACWSPTQCQQQCPAHCKGNCLSETICCPEQCVGGCYYQNITTSTDLICHACRNMRIYATGKCVQKCPTHMLK
;
A
#
# COMPACT_ATOMS: atom_id res chain seq x y z
N MET A 1 9.48 -6.79 16.77
CA MET A 1 9.66 -6.06 15.50
C MET A 1 8.30 -5.91 14.85
N THR A 2 7.87 -4.68 14.61
CA THR A 2 6.58 -4.35 13.98
C THR A 2 6.71 -4.49 12.46
N SER A 3 5.75 -5.16 11.85
CA SER A 3 5.73 -5.42 10.41
C SER A 3 5.05 -4.27 9.64
N LEU A 4 5.42 -4.06 8.38
CA LEU A 4 4.89 -2.97 7.53
C LEU A 4 3.57 -3.33 6.84
N THR A 5 2.61 -3.87 7.60
CA THR A 5 1.37 -4.40 7.04
C THR A 5 0.48 -3.38 6.34
N SER A 6 0.65 -2.10 6.67
CA SER A 6 -0.10 -0.98 6.07
C SER A 6 0.60 -0.35 4.85
N LEU A 7 1.74 -0.91 4.39
CA LEU A 7 2.43 -0.43 3.20
C LEU A 7 1.75 -0.97 1.93
N ILE A 8 0.96 -0.11 1.28
CA ILE A 8 0.17 -0.50 0.09
C ILE A 8 0.76 0.07 -1.21
N ASN A 9 1.47 1.20 -1.15
CA ASN A 9 1.98 1.84 -2.36
C ASN A 9 3.34 2.54 -2.16
N ILE A 10 4.26 2.32 -3.09
CA ILE A 10 5.52 3.05 -3.24
C ILE A 10 5.50 3.69 -4.62
N ARG A 11 5.34 5.01 -4.67
CA ARG A 11 5.19 5.75 -5.93
C ARG A 11 6.48 5.90 -6.73
N ARG A 12 7.62 5.99 -6.03
CA ARG A 12 8.93 6.23 -6.64
C ARG A 12 10.04 5.76 -5.73
N GLY A 13 11.09 5.19 -6.32
CA GLY A 13 12.31 4.83 -5.62
C GLY A 13 12.47 3.33 -5.41
N ASN A 14 13.72 2.94 -5.16
CA ASN A 14 14.12 1.54 -5.00
C ASN A 14 13.84 1.01 -3.60
N ILE A 15 13.80 -0.31 -3.48
CA ILE A 15 13.76 -1.02 -2.20
C ILE A 15 15.08 -1.76 -2.05
N ILE A 16 15.80 -1.54 -0.96
CA ILE A 16 17.04 -2.24 -0.65
C ILE A 16 16.92 -2.79 0.76
N ILE A 17 16.89 -4.12 0.87
CA ILE A 17 16.89 -4.83 2.15
C ILE A 17 18.08 -5.77 2.09
N ALA A 18 19.14 -5.46 2.82
CA ALA A 18 20.36 -6.25 2.75
C ALA A 18 21.05 -6.42 4.10
N ARG A 19 21.81 -7.51 4.22
CA ARG A 19 22.67 -7.83 5.38
C ARG A 19 21.90 -8.06 6.68
N ASN A 20 20.72 -8.68 6.60
CA ASN A 20 19.91 -9.00 7.78
C ASN A 20 19.84 -10.52 7.99
N ALA A 21 20.81 -11.09 8.70
CA ALA A 21 20.94 -12.54 8.89
C ALA A 21 19.76 -13.20 9.62
N GLN A 22 18.95 -12.43 10.34
CA GLN A 22 17.77 -12.91 11.07
C GLN A 22 16.44 -12.54 10.41
N LEU A 23 16.46 -11.76 9.32
CA LEU A 23 15.24 -11.28 8.68
C LEU A 23 14.68 -12.34 7.72
N CYS A 24 13.50 -12.87 8.07
CA CYS A 24 12.67 -13.71 7.21
C CYS A 24 11.62 -12.87 6.46
N TYR A 25 10.90 -13.51 5.52
CA TYR A 25 9.70 -12.99 4.84
C TYR A 25 9.90 -11.80 3.87
N ALA A 26 11.11 -11.24 3.75
CA ALA A 26 11.38 -10.19 2.76
C ALA A 26 11.13 -10.66 1.31
N ASN A 27 11.40 -11.93 1.02
CA ASN A 27 11.11 -12.59 -0.26
C ASN A 27 9.64 -13.03 -0.41
N SER A 28 8.86 -13.00 0.67
CA SER A 28 7.45 -13.42 0.69
C SER A 28 6.48 -12.31 0.31
N ILE A 29 6.98 -11.08 0.14
CA ILE A 29 6.19 -9.91 -0.24
C ILE A 29 6.21 -9.76 -1.76
N ARG A 30 5.04 -9.54 -2.37
CA ARG A 30 4.94 -9.16 -3.78
C ARG A 30 5.17 -7.66 -3.94
N TRP A 31 6.44 -7.29 -4.02
CA TRP A 31 6.86 -5.90 -4.18
C TRP A 31 6.32 -5.24 -5.45
N LYS A 32 6.16 -6.00 -6.54
CA LYS A 32 5.58 -5.53 -7.80
C LYS A 32 4.13 -5.03 -7.67
N ASP A 33 3.40 -5.47 -6.66
CA ASP A 33 2.01 -5.04 -6.42
C ASP A 33 1.96 -3.74 -5.60
N ILE A 34 3.08 -3.36 -4.96
CA ILE A 34 3.22 -2.17 -4.11
C ILE A 34 3.88 -1.03 -4.90
N ILE A 35 4.84 -1.34 -5.77
CA ILE A 35 5.64 -0.34 -6.48
C ILE A 35 4.91 0.13 -7.76
N GLU A 36 4.65 1.44 -7.85
CA GLU A 36 4.10 2.07 -9.07
C GLU A 36 5.18 2.36 -10.11
N ASP A 37 6.40 2.66 -9.66
CA ASP A 37 7.54 2.97 -10.54
C ASP A 37 8.10 1.71 -11.19
N THR A 38 7.76 1.49 -12.46
CA THR A 38 8.19 0.33 -13.24
C THR A 38 9.70 0.24 -13.45
N LYS A 39 10.45 1.33 -13.18
CA LYS A 39 11.91 1.37 -13.28
C LYS A 39 12.60 1.06 -11.95
N ALA A 40 11.86 1.08 -10.85
CA ALA A 40 12.42 0.84 -9.53
C ALA A 40 12.92 -0.60 -9.39
N GLN A 41 13.98 -0.75 -8.61
CA GLN A 41 14.64 -2.02 -8.33
C GLN A 41 14.33 -2.48 -6.91
N VAL A 42 14.17 -3.79 -6.75
CA VAL A 42 14.05 -4.45 -5.46
C VAL A 42 15.29 -5.30 -5.24
N ILE A 43 16.12 -4.90 -4.27
CA ILE A 43 17.42 -5.51 -3.99
C ILE A 43 17.34 -6.19 -2.64
N LEU A 44 17.24 -7.52 -2.65
CA LEU A 44 17.24 -8.37 -1.46
C LEU A 44 18.54 -9.17 -1.44
N ARG A 45 19.49 -8.86 -0.54
CA ARG A 45 20.82 -9.49 -0.53
C ARG A 45 21.30 -9.81 0.87
N GLN A 46 21.88 -10.99 1.09
CA GLN A 46 22.47 -11.34 2.40
C GLN A 46 21.44 -11.26 3.55
N ASN A 47 20.18 -11.62 3.26
CA ASN A 47 19.14 -11.82 4.27
C ASN A 47 18.99 -13.34 4.53
N ARG A 48 18.09 -13.74 5.43
CA ARG A 48 17.85 -15.15 5.69
C ARG A 48 17.01 -15.78 4.58
N ASP A 49 17.53 -16.81 3.92
CA ASP A 49 16.86 -17.43 2.76
C ASP A 49 16.05 -18.72 3.10
N ASN A 50 16.38 -19.42 4.19
CA ASN A 50 15.76 -20.70 4.57
C ASN A 50 14.61 -20.55 5.60
N CYS A 51 13.67 -19.66 5.35
CA CYS A 51 12.51 -19.45 6.22
C CYS A 51 11.28 -20.23 5.72
N ALA A 52 10.35 -20.58 6.62
CA ALA A 52 9.07 -21.16 6.23
C ALA A 52 8.25 -20.14 5.40
N PHE A 53 7.66 -20.59 4.29
CA PHE A 53 6.84 -19.74 3.44
C PHE A 53 5.42 -19.58 4.03
N CYS A 54 4.97 -18.32 4.17
CA CYS A 54 3.62 -17.86 4.54
C CYS A 54 2.60 -18.94 4.98
N PRO A 55 2.68 -19.46 6.22
CA PRO A 55 1.88 -20.60 6.64
C PRO A 55 0.36 -20.31 6.70
N THR A 56 -0.06 -19.06 6.90
CA THR A 56 -1.47 -18.69 7.03
C THR A 56 -2.02 -17.90 5.85
N CYS A 57 -1.20 -17.56 4.86
CA CYS A 57 -1.59 -16.66 3.78
C CYS A 57 -1.52 -17.39 2.43
N PRO A 58 -2.50 -17.17 1.54
CA PRO A 58 -2.57 -17.92 0.30
C PRO A 58 -1.42 -17.63 -0.67
N SER A 59 -0.72 -16.49 -0.53
CA SER A 59 0.26 -16.11 -1.54
C SER A 59 1.38 -15.17 -1.08
N ALA A 60 1.10 -14.13 -0.28
CA ALA A 60 2.12 -13.22 0.20
C ALA A 60 1.84 -12.75 1.62
N CYS A 61 2.90 -12.53 2.39
CA CYS A 61 2.80 -12.20 3.79
C CYS A 61 3.97 -11.33 4.24
N TRP A 62 3.67 -10.44 5.18
CA TRP A 62 4.66 -9.63 5.87
C TRP A 62 5.26 -10.36 7.08
N SER A 63 4.58 -11.38 7.58
CA SER A 63 4.98 -12.23 8.71
C SER A 63 4.20 -13.56 8.65
N PRO A 64 4.48 -14.55 9.52
CA PRO A 64 3.78 -15.83 9.47
C PRO A 64 2.25 -15.73 9.54
N THR A 65 1.73 -14.68 10.18
CA THR A 65 0.29 -14.49 10.47
C THR A 65 -0.31 -13.25 9.82
N GLN A 66 0.48 -12.40 9.18
CA GLN A 66 0.01 -11.15 8.59
C GLN A 66 0.18 -11.18 7.07
N CYS A 67 -0.95 -11.29 6.38
CA CYS A 67 -0.97 -11.35 4.91
C CYS A 67 -0.73 -9.97 4.30
N GLN A 68 -0.13 -9.95 3.11
CA GLN A 68 -0.08 -8.75 2.31
C GLN A 68 -1.50 -8.46 1.80
N GLN A 69 -2.01 -7.25 2.06
CA GLN A 69 -3.30 -6.84 1.53
C GLN A 69 -3.26 -6.89 -0.01
N GLN A 70 -4.33 -7.42 -0.60
CA GLN A 70 -4.50 -7.55 -2.04
C GLN A 70 -5.75 -6.81 -2.46
N CYS A 71 -5.63 -6.04 -3.53
CA CYS A 71 -6.77 -5.44 -4.18
C CYS A 71 -7.09 -6.19 -5.47
N PRO A 72 -8.36 -6.24 -5.88
CA PRO A 72 -8.72 -6.70 -7.21
C PRO A 72 -7.94 -5.93 -8.28
N ALA A 73 -7.57 -6.60 -9.38
CA ALA A 73 -6.80 -6.00 -10.46
C ALA A 73 -7.47 -4.73 -11.03
N HIS A 74 -8.80 -4.72 -11.11
CA HIS A 74 -9.56 -3.57 -11.61
C HIS A 74 -9.49 -2.34 -10.69
N CYS A 75 -9.17 -2.51 -9.40
CA CYS A 75 -8.95 -1.40 -8.46
C CYS A 75 -7.51 -0.86 -8.47
N LYS A 76 -6.60 -1.44 -9.27
CA LYS A 76 -5.20 -0.98 -9.42
C LYS A 76 -4.48 -0.71 -8.09
N GLY A 77 -4.65 -1.60 -7.10
CA GLY A 77 -3.99 -1.48 -5.80
C GLY A 77 -4.64 -0.48 -4.83
N ASN A 78 -5.82 0.06 -5.14
CA ASN A 78 -6.49 1.08 -4.34
C ASN A 78 -7.94 0.64 -4.04
N CYS A 79 -8.12 -0.13 -2.97
CA CYS A 79 -9.41 -0.69 -2.59
C CYS A 79 -9.62 -0.60 -1.07
N LEU A 80 -10.90 -0.56 -0.67
CA LEU A 80 -11.33 -0.76 0.71
C LEU A 80 -11.54 -2.26 0.99
N SER A 81 -12.05 -2.99 0.00
CA SER A 81 -12.35 -4.43 0.07
C SER A 81 -12.19 -5.08 -1.30
N GLU A 82 -12.46 -6.39 -1.41
CA GLU A 82 -12.47 -7.13 -2.67
C GLU A 82 -13.52 -6.66 -3.68
N THR A 83 -14.50 -5.86 -3.24
CA THR A 83 -15.61 -5.39 -4.09
C THR A 83 -15.69 -3.87 -4.21
N ILE A 84 -15.00 -3.14 -3.33
CA ILE A 84 -15.07 -1.68 -3.26
C ILE A 84 -13.71 -1.09 -3.61
N CYS A 85 -13.60 -0.55 -4.83
CA CYS A 85 -12.46 0.28 -5.21
C CYS A 85 -12.58 1.67 -4.59
N CYS A 86 -11.43 2.22 -4.20
CA CYS A 86 -11.35 3.58 -3.73
C CYS A 86 -11.33 4.58 -4.90
N PRO A 87 -11.76 5.84 -4.66
CA PRO A 87 -11.64 6.89 -5.66
C PRO A 87 -10.21 7.03 -6.22
N GLU A 88 -10.06 7.33 -7.52
CA GLU A 88 -8.74 7.37 -8.19
C GLU A 88 -7.78 8.43 -7.62
N GLN A 89 -8.34 9.46 -6.96
CA GLN A 89 -7.57 10.47 -6.23
C GLN A 89 -6.93 9.94 -4.93
N CYS A 90 -7.32 8.75 -4.46
CA CYS A 90 -6.69 8.08 -3.32
C CYS A 90 -5.45 7.29 -3.74
N VAL A 91 -4.58 7.04 -2.77
CA VAL A 91 -3.46 6.10 -2.88
C VAL A 91 -3.45 5.22 -1.63
N GLY A 92 -3.35 3.90 -1.85
CA GLY A 92 -3.17 2.93 -0.76
C GLY A 92 -4.42 2.67 0.08
N GLY A 93 -5.61 3.03 -0.41
CA GLY A 93 -6.89 2.74 0.23
C GLY A 93 -7.67 3.96 0.71
N CYS A 94 -8.84 3.67 1.27
CA CYS A 94 -9.85 4.62 1.71
C CYS A 94 -10.72 3.98 2.79
N TYR A 95 -11.55 4.77 3.45
CA TYR A 95 -12.50 4.34 4.47
C TYR A 95 -13.79 5.16 4.38
N TYR A 96 -14.90 4.63 4.90
CA TYR A 96 -16.14 5.40 4.98
C TYR A 96 -16.05 6.46 6.08
N GLN A 97 -16.38 7.71 5.74
CA GLN A 97 -16.49 8.76 6.74
C GLN A 97 -17.61 8.46 7.74
N ASN A 98 -18.74 7.97 7.24
CA ASN A 98 -19.84 7.50 8.06
C ASN A 98 -20.14 6.02 7.75
N ILE A 99 -19.81 5.17 8.71
CA ILE A 99 -19.96 3.71 8.59
C ILE A 99 -21.44 3.31 8.47
N THR A 100 -22.37 4.08 9.05
CA THR A 100 -23.80 3.71 9.06
C THR A 100 -24.47 3.95 7.72
N THR A 101 -24.10 5.01 7.01
CA THR A 101 -24.63 5.29 5.67
C THR A 101 -23.82 4.60 4.58
N SER A 102 -22.56 4.23 4.86
CA SER A 102 -21.62 3.72 3.85
C SER A 102 -21.57 4.62 2.60
N THR A 103 -21.74 5.92 2.84
CA THR A 103 -21.58 6.98 1.84
C THR A 103 -20.28 7.71 2.13
N ASP A 104 -19.68 8.29 1.10
CA ASP A 104 -18.51 9.17 1.20
C ASP A 104 -17.22 8.48 1.67
N LEU A 105 -16.51 7.88 0.70
CA LEU A 105 -15.17 7.33 0.90
C LEU A 105 -14.13 8.47 1.02
N ILE A 106 -13.37 8.44 2.11
CA ILE A 106 -12.24 9.33 2.38
C ILE A 106 -10.94 8.56 2.18
N CYS A 107 -9.97 9.17 1.50
CA CYS A 107 -8.68 8.55 1.23
C CYS A 107 -7.79 8.50 2.47
N HIS A 108 -7.01 7.42 2.63
CA HIS A 108 -5.90 7.40 3.59
C HIS A 108 -4.81 8.41 3.16
N ALA A 109 -4.41 8.38 1.89
CA ALA A 109 -3.47 9.31 1.29
C ALA A 109 -3.99 9.81 -0.07
N CYS A 110 -3.59 11.02 -0.46
CA CYS A 110 -3.96 11.62 -1.74
C CYS A 110 -2.89 11.38 -2.80
N ARG A 111 -3.31 11.10 -4.04
CA ARG A 111 -2.41 10.96 -5.19
C ARG A 111 -1.69 12.25 -5.54
N ASN A 112 -2.37 13.39 -5.42
CA ASN A 112 -1.82 14.70 -5.78
C ASN A 112 -1.83 15.62 -4.56
N MET A 113 -2.96 16.29 -4.30
CA MET A 113 -3.06 17.30 -3.27
C MET A 113 -4.20 16.98 -2.30
N ARG A 114 -4.00 17.30 -1.02
CA ARG A 114 -4.99 17.17 0.05
C ARG A 114 -5.41 18.57 0.49
N ILE A 115 -6.71 18.88 0.43
CA ILE A 115 -7.24 20.06 1.10
C ILE A 115 -7.25 19.77 2.60
N TYR A 116 -6.36 20.41 3.35
CA TYR A 116 -6.19 20.11 4.78
C TYR A 116 -7.49 20.27 5.59
N ALA A 117 -8.23 21.36 5.35
CA ALA A 117 -9.45 21.68 6.09
C ALA A 117 -10.57 20.64 5.94
N THR A 118 -10.65 19.96 4.80
CA THR A 118 -11.75 19.01 4.51
C THR A 118 -11.27 17.56 4.39
N GLY A 119 -9.96 17.33 4.31
CA GLY A 119 -9.38 16.03 4.01
C GLY A 119 -9.59 15.55 2.57
N LYS A 120 -10.28 16.32 1.71
CA LYS A 120 -10.58 15.93 0.33
C LYS A 120 -9.32 15.92 -0.53
N CYS A 121 -9.18 14.88 -1.34
CA CYS A 121 -8.13 14.78 -2.34
C CYS A 121 -8.56 15.45 -3.64
N VAL A 122 -7.70 16.29 -4.20
CA VAL A 122 -7.95 17.05 -5.43
C VAL A 122 -6.80 16.91 -6.42
N GLN A 123 -7.10 17.06 -7.71
CA GLN A 123 -6.11 16.95 -8.77
C GLN A 123 -5.15 18.16 -8.81
N LYS A 124 -5.69 19.36 -8.54
CA LYS A 124 -4.95 20.63 -8.51
C LYS A 124 -5.43 21.44 -7.32
N CYS A 125 -4.55 22.25 -6.75
CA CYS A 125 -4.92 23.22 -5.73
C CYS A 125 -5.95 24.20 -6.33
N PRO A 126 -7.05 24.48 -5.64
CA PRO A 126 -7.96 25.55 -6.02
C PRO A 126 -7.19 26.87 -6.13
N THR A 127 -7.54 27.71 -7.13
CA THR A 127 -6.82 28.96 -7.43
C THR A 127 -6.75 29.91 -6.24
N HIS A 128 -7.81 30.00 -5.44
CA HIS A 128 -7.88 30.82 -4.22
C HIS A 128 -7.04 30.28 -3.04
N MET A 129 -6.46 29.09 -3.17
CA MET A 129 -5.62 28.45 -2.15
C MET A 129 -4.13 28.48 -2.50
N LEU A 130 -3.78 28.91 -3.72
CA LEU A 130 -2.40 29.11 -4.13
C LEU A 130 -1.97 30.50 -3.64
N LYS A 131 -0.93 30.54 -2.80
CA LYS A 131 -0.23 31.77 -2.44
C LYS A 131 0.88 32.04 -3.45
#